data_AF-A0A2E8AU16-F1
#
_entry.id   AF-A0A2E8AU16-F1
#
_cell.length_a   1.000
_cell.length_b   1.000
_cell.length_c   1.000
_cell.angle_alpha   90.00
_cell.angle_beta   90.00
_cell.angle_gamma   90.00
#
_symmetry.space_group_name_H-M   'P 1'
#
loop_
_entity.id
_entity.type
_entity.pdbx_description
1 polymer ?
#
loop_
_entity_poly.entity_id
_entity_poly.type
_entity_poly.pdbx_seq_one_letter_code
_entity_poly.pdbx_strand_id
1 'polypeptide(L)'
;MESFPDRPPWPDSIDSSTIFLFLLLAVGLPLLGYVCCYLDIRAYWRSLRRVLVLATHLVPEIPAWARCETPYCLRILGLRAPCTETEAKKAYRRLAKEMHPDRGGDIDRFRNLAEQFEKALLYIREERSLSEAEFH
;
A
#
# COMPACT_ATOMS: atom_id res chain seq x y z
N MET A 1 -17.83 51.26 72.13
CA MET A 1 -18.39 50.81 70.84
C MET A 1 -17.44 51.36 69.78
N GLU A 2 -16.31 50.68 69.59
CA GLU A 2 -15.20 51.19 68.78
C GLU A 2 -15.56 51.08 67.30
N SER A 3 -15.67 52.24 66.64
CA SER A 3 -15.83 52.36 65.20
C SER A 3 -14.54 51.94 64.52
N PHE A 4 -14.56 50.81 63.82
CA PHE A 4 -13.46 50.38 62.95
C PHE A 4 -13.27 51.41 61.83
N PRO A 5 -12.04 51.87 61.56
CA PRO A 5 -11.77 52.80 60.45
C PRO A 5 -12.01 52.11 59.10
N ASP A 6 -12.69 52.82 58.20
CA ASP A 6 -12.97 52.38 56.85
C ASP A 6 -11.67 52.00 56.13
N ARG A 7 -11.56 50.74 55.72
CA ARG A 7 -10.43 50.27 54.92
C ARG A 7 -10.58 50.84 53.50
N PRO A 8 -9.50 51.34 52.88
CA PRO A 8 -9.57 51.79 51.48
C PRO A 8 -10.02 50.62 50.58
N PRO A 9 -10.91 50.85 49.60
CA PRO A 9 -11.36 49.82 48.67
C PRO A 9 -10.16 49.29 47.89
N TRP A 10 -10.07 47.97 47.80
CA TRP A 10 -8.99 47.29 47.10
C TRP A 10 -9.00 47.66 45.60
N PRO A 11 -7.83 47.83 44.96
CA PRO A 11 -7.77 48.14 43.53
C PRO A 11 -8.06 46.91 42.67
N ASP A 12 -9.34 46.63 42.41
CA ASP A 12 -9.84 45.45 41.68
C ASP A 12 -9.40 45.38 40.19
N SER A 13 -8.98 46.50 39.61
CA SER A 13 -8.59 46.60 38.19
C SER A 13 -7.19 46.03 37.90
N ILE A 14 -6.27 46.13 38.87
CA ILE A 14 -4.91 45.60 38.74
C ILE A 14 -4.94 44.07 38.86
N ASP A 15 -5.83 43.52 39.69
CA ASP A 15 -5.94 42.08 39.91
C ASP A 15 -6.50 41.37 38.67
N SER A 16 -7.56 41.90 38.06
CA SER A 16 -8.18 41.32 36.86
C SER A 16 -7.22 41.30 35.66
N SER A 17 -6.48 42.38 35.44
CA SER A 17 -5.50 42.47 34.34
C SER A 17 -4.28 41.59 34.57
N THR A 18 -3.83 41.46 35.82
CA THR A 18 -2.73 40.56 36.20
C THR A 18 -3.14 39.09 36.06
N ILE A 19 -4.34 38.73 36.51
CA ILE A 19 -4.91 37.39 36.34
C ILE A 19 -5.07 37.06 34.86
N PHE A 20 -5.59 38.00 34.06
CA PHE A 20 -5.74 37.81 32.62
C PHE A 20 -4.39 37.61 31.92
N LEU A 21 -3.39 38.44 32.24
CA LEU A 21 -2.04 38.30 31.69
C LEU A 21 -1.38 36.98 32.13
N PHE A 22 -1.55 36.60 33.39
CA PHE A 22 -1.07 35.33 33.92
C PHE A 22 -1.71 34.13 33.22
N LEU A 23 -3.04 34.13 33.03
CA LEU A 23 -3.76 33.09 32.30
C LEU A 23 -3.34 33.04 30.83
N LEU A 24 -3.19 34.20 30.19
CA LEU A 24 -2.72 34.31 28.81
C LEU A 24 -1.30 33.74 28.67
N LEU A 25 -0.41 33.96 29.64
CA LEU A 25 0.92 33.38 29.65
C LEU A 25 0.87 31.86 29.93
N ALA A 26 0.14 31.45 30.97
CA ALA A 26 0.06 30.08 31.44
C ALA A 26 -0.57 29.13 30.40
N VAL A 27 -1.52 29.64 29.60
CA VAL A 27 -2.17 28.87 28.53
C VAL A 27 -1.54 29.17 27.17
N GLY A 28 -1.18 30.41 26.90
CA GLY A 28 -0.64 30.83 25.61
C GLY A 28 0.74 30.23 25.33
N LEU A 29 1.62 30.12 26.32
CA LEU A 29 2.96 29.54 26.14
C LEU A 29 2.91 28.04 25.78
N PRO A 30 2.16 27.16 26.49
CA PRO A 30 2.03 25.76 26.09
C PRO A 30 1.24 25.60 24.78
N LEU A 31 0.24 26.45 24.52
CA LEU A 31 -0.54 26.38 23.27
C LEU A 31 0.32 26.79 22.07
N LEU A 32 1.16 27.81 22.22
CA LEU A 32 2.15 28.20 21.21
C LEU A 32 3.18 27.09 20.97
N GLY A 33 3.71 26.49 22.05
CA GLY A 33 4.60 25.34 21.95
C GLY A 33 3.96 24.15 21.24
N TYR A 34 2.70 23.85 21.57
CA TYR A 34 1.92 22.78 20.91
C TYR A 34 1.72 23.07 19.41
N VAL A 35 1.39 24.31 19.04
CA VAL A 35 1.27 24.70 17.63
C VAL A 35 2.60 24.59 16.90
N CYS A 36 3.72 25.00 17.52
CA CYS A 36 5.05 24.84 16.93
C CYS A 36 5.39 23.36 16.71
N CYS A 37 5.19 22.50 17.72
CA CYS A 37 5.37 21.05 17.59
C CYS A 37 4.49 20.46 16.48
N TYR A 38 3.22 20.89 16.40
CA TYR A 38 2.29 20.40 15.39
C TYR A 38 2.70 20.83 13.97
N LEU A 39 3.16 22.08 13.79
CA LEU A 39 3.66 22.57 12.51
C LEU A 39 4.93 21.83 12.08
N ASP A 40 5.83 21.55 13.01
CA ASP A 40 7.07 20.81 12.75
C ASP A 40 6.79 19.36 12.37
N ILE A 41 5.90 18.69 13.10
CA ILE A 41 5.38 17.36 12.71
C ILE A 41 4.82 17.42 11.28
N ARG A 42 3.99 18.42 10.95
CA ARG A 42 3.42 18.55 9.61
C ARG A 42 4.47 18.81 8.53
N ALA A 43 5.55 19.53 8.86
CA ALA A 43 6.69 19.72 7.96
C ALA A 43 7.49 18.42 7.77
N TYR A 44 7.70 17.67 8.85
CA TYR A 44 8.31 16.35 8.84
C TYR A 44 7.55 15.39 7.92
N TRP A 45 6.21 15.33 8.03
CA TRP A 45 5.37 14.51 7.15
C TRP A 45 5.50 14.89 5.67
N ARG A 46 5.66 16.19 5.36
CA ARG A 46 5.88 16.64 3.96
C ARG A 46 7.24 16.22 3.43
N SER A 47 8.30 16.31 4.24
CA SER A 47 9.64 15.86 3.88
C SER A 47 9.66 14.35 3.64
N LEU A 48 9.08 13.58 4.57
CA LEU A 48 8.98 12.12 4.46
C LEU A 48 8.25 11.70 3.20
N ARG A 49 7.12 12.35 2.87
CA ARG A 49 6.38 12.07 1.64
C ARG A 49 7.21 12.34 0.39
N ARG A 50 8.01 13.41 0.35
CA ARG A 50 8.90 13.70 -0.80
C ARG A 50 9.97 12.64 -0.93
N VAL A 51 10.60 12.23 0.17
CA VAL A 51 11.60 11.16 0.18
C VAL A 51 10.97 9.84 -0.25
N LEU A 52 9.77 9.53 0.21
CA LEU A 52 9.06 8.30 -0.17
C LEU A 52 8.72 8.29 -1.67
N VAL A 53 8.29 9.42 -2.23
CA VAL A 53 8.05 9.56 -3.68
C VAL A 53 9.34 9.42 -4.48
N LEU A 54 10.43 10.05 -4.04
CA LEU A 54 11.74 9.87 -4.69
C LEU A 54 12.23 8.42 -4.57
N ALA A 55 12.06 7.80 -3.41
CA ALA A 55 12.40 6.40 -3.18
C ALA A 55 11.59 5.47 -4.09
N THR A 56 10.30 5.73 -4.31
CA THR A 56 9.50 4.95 -5.26
C THR A 56 9.99 5.08 -6.71
N HIS A 57 10.62 6.19 -7.09
CA HIS A 57 11.25 6.33 -8.40
C HIS A 57 12.66 5.73 -8.46
N LEU A 58 13.33 5.61 -7.32
CA LEU A 58 14.66 5.02 -7.18
C LEU A 58 14.65 3.50 -7.03
N VAL A 59 13.51 2.87 -6.71
CA VAL A 59 13.32 1.43 -6.85
C VAL A 59 13.24 1.15 -8.35
N PRO A 60 14.35 0.77 -9.01
CA PRO A 60 14.32 0.49 -10.43
C PRO A 60 13.59 -0.85 -10.58
N GLU A 61 12.75 -0.97 -11.62
CA GLU A 61 12.34 -2.23 -12.25
C GLU A 61 12.39 -3.46 -11.31
N ILE A 62 11.24 -3.83 -10.74
CA ILE A 62 11.07 -5.08 -9.98
C ILE A 62 11.82 -6.18 -10.75
N PRO A 63 12.87 -6.79 -10.17
CA PRO A 63 13.74 -7.66 -10.95
C PRO A 63 12.94 -8.83 -11.51
N ALA A 64 13.32 -9.35 -12.68
CA ALA A 64 12.52 -10.36 -13.39
C ALA A 64 12.16 -11.60 -12.54
N TRP A 65 13.01 -11.96 -11.57
CA TRP A 65 12.73 -13.04 -10.61
C TRP A 65 11.63 -12.72 -9.59
N ALA A 66 11.39 -11.43 -9.30
CA ALA A 66 10.29 -10.95 -8.47
C ALA A 66 9.00 -10.72 -9.28
N ARG A 67 9.09 -10.70 -10.62
CA ARG A 67 7.94 -10.76 -11.54
C ARG A 67 7.39 -12.18 -11.75
N CYS A 68 7.88 -13.17 -10.99
CA CYS A 68 7.37 -14.55 -11.02
C CYS A 68 5.97 -14.71 -10.39
N GLU A 69 5.07 -13.74 -10.55
CA GLU A 69 3.64 -14.04 -10.48
C GLU A 69 3.31 -14.92 -11.68
N THR A 70 3.40 -16.23 -11.45
CA THR A 70 3.04 -17.21 -12.47
C THR A 70 1.57 -16.96 -12.83
N PRO A 71 1.25 -16.60 -14.09
CA PRO A 71 -0.10 -16.23 -14.46
C PRO A 71 -1.05 -17.37 -14.12
N TYR A 72 -2.28 -17.00 -13.74
CA TYR A 72 -3.27 -17.94 -13.21
C TYR A 72 -3.47 -19.17 -14.12
N CYS A 73 -3.40 -18.96 -15.44
CA CYS A 73 -3.49 -20.01 -16.45
C CYS A 73 -2.39 -21.08 -16.28
N LEU A 74 -1.12 -20.68 -16.13
CA LEU A 74 0.00 -21.59 -15.92
C LEU A 74 -0.09 -22.30 -14.56
N ARG A 75 -0.57 -21.59 -13.53
CA ARG A 75 -0.75 -22.17 -12.20
C ARG A 75 -1.79 -23.29 -12.19
N ILE A 76 -2.89 -23.15 -12.93
CA ILE A 76 -3.91 -24.22 -13.08
C ILE A 76 -3.32 -25.46 -13.76
N LEU A 77 -2.45 -25.27 -14.76
CA LEU A 77 -1.75 -26.37 -15.44
C LEU A 77 -0.65 -26.99 -14.56
N GLY A 78 -0.33 -26.38 -13.43
CA GLY A 78 0.76 -26.79 -12.54
C GLY A 78 2.15 -26.49 -13.11
N LEU A 79 2.26 -25.45 -13.94
CA LEU A 79 3.50 -25.00 -14.57
C LEU A 79 3.95 -23.66 -13.96
N ARG A 80 5.25 -23.39 -14.04
CA ARG A 80 5.87 -22.11 -13.69
C ARG A 80 6.52 -21.50 -14.92
N ALA A 81 6.52 -20.17 -15.03
CA ALA A 81 7.31 -19.49 -16.04
C ALA A 81 8.81 -19.56 -15.67
N PRO A 82 9.72 -19.65 -16.65
CA PRO A 82 9.48 -19.83 -18.09
C PRO A 82 9.10 -21.28 -18.42
N CYS A 83 8.09 -21.46 -19.28
CA CYS A 83 7.66 -22.79 -19.74
C CYS A 83 7.47 -22.81 -21.26
N THR A 84 7.68 -23.98 -21.87
CA THR A 84 7.56 -24.17 -23.32
C THR A 84 6.15 -24.61 -23.73
N GLU A 85 5.76 -24.37 -24.99
CA GLU A 85 4.47 -24.87 -25.51
C GLU A 85 4.36 -26.40 -25.39
N THR A 86 5.47 -27.13 -25.53
CA THR A 86 5.52 -28.59 -25.40
C THR A 86 5.20 -29.04 -23.98
N GLU A 87 5.66 -28.32 -22.97
CA GLU A 87 5.36 -28.60 -21.55
C GLU A 87 3.91 -28.30 -21.22
N ALA A 88 3.38 -27.16 -21.71
CA ALA A 88 1.95 -26.82 -21.59
C ALA A 88 1.05 -27.93 -22.18
N LYS A 89 1.36 -28.39 -23.39
CA LYS A 89 0.62 -29.49 -24.05
C LYS A 89 0.72 -30.80 -23.28
N LYS A 90 1.89 -31.11 -22.70
CA LYS A 90 2.09 -32.33 -21.89
C LYS A 90 1.29 -32.28 -20.58
N ALA A 91 1.31 -31.15 -19.88
CA ALA A 91 0.57 -30.93 -18.65
C ALA A 91 -0.95 -31.02 -18.89
N TYR A 92 -1.44 -30.37 -19.95
CA TYR A 92 -2.85 -30.45 -20.35
C TYR A 92 -3.28 -31.89 -20.63
N ARG A 93 -2.51 -32.67 -21.41
CA ARG A 93 -2.83 -34.08 -21.69
C ARG A 93 -2.90 -34.95 -20.44
N ARG A 94 -2.11 -34.66 -19.42
CA ARG A 94 -2.17 -35.37 -18.12
C ARG A 94 -3.45 -35.02 -17.38
N LEU A 95 -3.73 -33.73 -17.19
CA LEU A 95 -4.91 -33.23 -16.47
C LEU A 95 -6.22 -33.61 -17.18
N ALA A 96 -6.25 -33.56 -18.50
CA ALA A 96 -7.41 -33.95 -19.30
C ALA A 96 -7.76 -35.44 -19.15
N LYS A 97 -6.77 -36.32 -18.96
CA LYS A 97 -7.00 -37.76 -18.71
C LYS A 97 -7.52 -38.04 -17.30
N GLU A 98 -7.10 -37.22 -16.33
CA GLU A 98 -7.52 -37.32 -14.93
C GLU A 98 -8.95 -36.79 -14.76
N MET A 99 -9.27 -35.65 -15.37
CA MET A 99 -10.57 -34.98 -15.24
C MET A 99 -11.60 -35.35 -16.33
N HIS A 100 -11.35 -36.39 -17.12
CA HIS A 100 -12.22 -36.75 -18.24
C HIS A 100 -13.66 -37.06 -17.76
N PRO A 101 -14.71 -36.50 -18.39
CA PRO A 101 -16.10 -36.68 -17.97
C PRO A 101 -16.55 -38.16 -17.96
N ASP A 102 -16.00 -38.98 -18.86
CA ASP A 102 -16.29 -40.43 -18.90
C ASP A 102 -15.89 -41.19 -17.62
N ARG A 103 -15.04 -40.61 -16.78
CA ARG A 103 -14.64 -41.19 -15.48
C ARG A 103 -15.42 -40.59 -14.30
N GLY A 104 -16.51 -39.88 -14.55
CA GLY A 104 -17.27 -39.13 -13.54
C GLY A 104 -16.69 -37.73 -13.28
N GLY A 105 -15.92 -37.19 -14.22
CA GLY A 105 -15.38 -35.84 -14.17
C GLY A 105 -16.44 -34.76 -14.44
N ASP A 106 -16.22 -33.58 -13.87
CA ASP A 106 -17.09 -32.42 -14.04
C ASP A 106 -16.81 -31.70 -15.37
N ILE A 107 -17.85 -31.59 -16.21
CA ILE A 107 -17.77 -30.96 -17.54
C ILE A 107 -17.33 -29.49 -17.44
N ASP A 108 -17.76 -28.78 -16.40
CA ASP A 108 -17.42 -27.37 -16.24
C ASP A 108 -15.95 -27.19 -15.86
N ARG A 109 -15.39 -28.11 -15.06
CA ARG A 109 -13.95 -28.12 -14.75
C ARG A 109 -13.11 -28.44 -15.98
N PHE A 110 -13.57 -29.34 -16.84
CA PHE A 110 -12.87 -29.66 -18.09
C PHE A 110 -12.88 -28.48 -19.05
N ARG A 111 -14.02 -27.80 -19.21
CA ARG A 111 -14.13 -26.57 -20.01
C ARG A 111 -13.21 -25.48 -19.49
N ASN A 112 -13.18 -25.27 -18.18
CA ASN A 112 -12.28 -24.31 -17.56
C ASN A 112 -10.81 -24.67 -17.83
N LEU A 113 -10.41 -25.93 -17.67
CA LEU A 113 -9.05 -26.38 -17.98
C LEU A 113 -8.65 -26.06 -19.43
N ALA A 114 -9.55 -26.33 -20.39
CA ALA A 114 -9.31 -26.05 -21.81
C ALA A 114 -9.14 -24.54 -22.09
N GLU A 115 -9.99 -23.70 -21.50
CA GLU A 115 -9.89 -22.24 -21.64
C GLU A 115 -8.56 -21.71 -21.06
N GLN A 116 -8.14 -22.23 -19.91
CA GLN A 116 -6.89 -21.82 -19.27
C GLN A 116 -5.67 -22.31 -20.04
N PHE A 117 -5.75 -23.48 -20.68
CA PHE A 117 -4.72 -23.97 -21.59
C PHE A 117 -4.53 -23.06 -22.80
N GLU A 118 -5.62 -22.58 -23.41
CA GLU A 118 -5.55 -21.63 -24.52
C GLU A 118 -4.88 -20.32 -24.10
N LYS A 119 -5.29 -19.75 -22.95
CA LYS A 119 -4.67 -18.54 -22.38
C LYS A 119 -3.18 -18.74 -22.08
N ALA A 120 -2.79 -19.92 -21.58
CA ALA A 120 -1.39 -20.23 -21.32
C ALA A 120 -0.54 -20.26 -22.60
N LEU A 121 -1.08 -20.79 -23.72
CA LEU A 121 -0.37 -20.80 -25.00
C LEU A 121 -0.15 -19.39 -25.56
N LEU A 122 -1.16 -18.52 -25.45
CA LEU A 122 -1.03 -17.12 -25.87
C LEU A 122 0.07 -16.41 -25.08
N TYR A 123 0.08 -16.59 -23.75
CA TYR A 123 1.10 -16.02 -22.87
C TYR A 123 2.52 -16.48 -23.25
N ILE A 124 2.73 -17.78 -23.47
CA ILE A 124 4.04 -18.33 -23.87
C ILE A 124 4.51 -17.74 -25.21
N ARG A 125 3.59 -17.54 -26.16
CA ARG A 125 3.91 -16.96 -27.46
C ARG A 125 4.27 -15.49 -27.37
N GLU A 126 3.54 -14.72 -26.57
CA GLU A 126 3.79 -13.30 -26.33
C GLU A 126 5.15 -13.10 -25.67
N GLU A 127 5.44 -13.82 -24.58
CA GLU A 127 6.74 -13.82 -23.89
C GLU A 127 7.90 -14.12 -24.86
N ARG A 128 7.71 -15.09 -25.75
CA ARG A 128 8.70 -15.41 -26.78
C ARG A 128 8.92 -14.25 -27.74
N SER A 129 7.86 -13.58 -28.19
CA SER A 129 7.96 -12.43 -29.10
C SER A 129 8.63 -11.21 -28.46
N LEU A 130 8.37 -10.97 -27.17
CA LEU A 130 9.02 -9.90 -26.40
C LEU A 130 10.50 -10.19 -26.21
N SER A 131 10.83 -11.44 -25.86
CA SER A 131 12.22 -11.89 -25.78
C SER A 131 12.95 -11.71 -27.12
N GLU A 132 12.35 -12.14 -28.23
CA GLU A 132 12.94 -11.96 -29.57
C GLU A 132 13.12 -10.47 -29.95
N ALA A 133 12.23 -9.58 -29.49
CA ALA A 133 12.33 -8.14 -29.73
C ALA A 133 13.37 -7.43 -28.85
N GLU A 134 13.59 -7.88 -27.61
CA GLU A 134 14.61 -7.32 -26.70
C GLU A 134 16.04 -7.66 -27.13
N PHE A 135 16.24 -8.78 -27.84
CA PHE A 135 17.55 -9.22 -28.31
C PHE A 135 17.96 -8.59 -29.67
N HIS A 136 17.08 -7.85 -30.33
CA HIS A 136 17.32 -7.19 -31.63
C HIS A 136 17.60 -5.69 -31.47
#